data_AF-A0A5C4IXQ6-F1
#
_entry.id   AF-A0A5C4IXQ6-F1
#
_cell.length_a   1.000
_cell.length_b   1.000
_cell.length_c   1.000
_cell.angle_alpha   90.00
_cell.angle_beta   90.00
_cell.angle_gamma   90.00
#
_symmetry.space_group_name_H-M   'P 1'
#
loop_
_entity.id
_entity.type
_entity.pdbx_description
1 polymer ?
#
loop_
_entity_poly.entity_id
_entity_poly.type
_entity_poly.pdbx_seq_one_letter_code
_entity_poly.pdbx_strand_id
1 'polypeptide(L)'
;MFTVSSEVGRLRQVLLHRPDLELLRLTPANKDDLLFDEVLWARRARQEHDVFADTLRERGVQVHYLADLLAETLKLDDGRARILDHTASNIALGPTLAAPVRAALDDFDPATLARHLIGGITKAELGLPAHSLLLSSLDDGDFVLPPLPNHLFTRDPSAWIGHGITLHPMAKPARRRETAHLDAI
;
A
#
# COMPACT_ATOMS: atom_id res chain seq x y z
N MET A 1 16.12 -3.18 -19.08
CA MET A 1 16.90 -2.90 -17.86
C MET A 1 16.60 -1.47 -17.43
N PHE A 2 16.13 -1.27 -16.21
CA PHE A 2 15.76 0.05 -15.69
C PHE A 2 17.02 0.84 -15.27
N THR A 3 16.97 2.16 -15.38
CA THR A 3 18.06 3.04 -14.92
C THR A 3 17.58 4.46 -14.64
N VAL A 4 18.12 5.09 -13.60
CA VAL A 4 17.94 6.51 -13.29
C VAL A 4 19.30 7.13 -13.03
N SER A 5 19.80 7.90 -13.99
CA SER A 5 21.13 8.54 -13.94
C SER A 5 21.08 10.07 -13.82
N SER A 6 19.88 10.67 -13.85
CA SER A 6 19.69 12.11 -13.82
C SER A 6 18.28 12.46 -13.34
N GLU A 7 18.14 13.53 -12.55
CA GLU A 7 16.87 14.10 -12.11
C GLU A 7 16.23 15.04 -13.17
N VAL A 8 16.98 15.44 -14.19
CA VAL A 8 16.52 16.39 -15.24
C VAL A 8 16.54 15.78 -16.65
N GLY A 9 17.00 14.53 -16.76
CA GLY A 9 16.99 13.80 -18.03
C GLY A 9 15.58 13.48 -18.52
N ARG A 10 15.47 13.04 -19.77
CA ARG A 10 14.17 12.63 -20.32
C ARG A 10 13.63 11.40 -19.57
N LEU A 11 12.55 11.61 -18.84
CA LEU A 11 11.82 10.54 -18.17
C LEU A 11 11.22 9.57 -19.21
N ARG A 12 11.40 8.27 -19.00
CA ARG A 12 10.88 7.22 -19.89
C ARG A 12 9.79 6.38 -19.24
N GLN A 13 9.95 6.08 -17.96
CA GLN A 13 9.03 5.26 -17.19
C GLN A 13 8.93 5.84 -15.78
N VAL A 14 7.76 5.72 -15.15
CA VAL A 14 7.52 6.20 -13.78
C VAL A 14 6.55 5.28 -13.05
N LEU A 15 6.77 5.12 -11.74
CA LEU A 15 5.86 4.43 -10.84
C LEU A 15 5.01 5.45 -10.08
N LEU A 16 3.69 5.33 -10.20
CA LEU A 16 2.70 6.15 -9.48
C LEU A 16 1.76 5.28 -8.66
N HIS A 17 1.07 5.87 -7.69
CA HIS A 17 -0.07 5.25 -7.02
C HIS A 17 -1.30 6.11 -7.27
N ARG A 18 -2.38 5.50 -7.76
CA ARG A 18 -3.63 6.21 -7.99
C ARG A 18 -4.47 6.18 -6.71
N PRO A 19 -4.90 7.33 -6.16
CA PRO A 19 -5.73 7.37 -4.96
C PRO A 19 -6.97 6.47 -5.03
N ASP A 20 -7.22 5.75 -3.94
CA ASP A 20 -8.35 4.83 -3.81
C ASP A 20 -8.85 4.68 -2.34
N LEU A 21 -9.03 3.45 -1.85
CA LEU A 21 -9.67 3.11 -0.58
C LEU A 21 -8.96 3.72 0.63
N GLU A 22 -7.63 3.77 0.58
CA GLU A 22 -6.80 4.34 1.64
C GLU A 22 -7.13 5.81 1.91
N LEU A 23 -7.46 6.56 0.86
CA LEU A 23 -7.78 7.98 0.98
C LEU A 23 -9.21 8.21 1.44
N LEU A 24 -10.13 7.28 1.11
CA LEU A 24 -11.52 7.29 1.62
C LEU A 24 -11.61 7.00 3.13
N ARG A 25 -10.56 6.41 3.72
CA ARG A 25 -10.48 6.03 5.13
C ARG A 25 -9.79 7.07 6.01
N LEU A 26 -9.31 8.16 5.41
CA LEU A 26 -8.85 9.31 6.16
C LEU A 26 -10.02 10.02 6.83
N THR A 27 -9.87 10.28 8.12
CA THR A 27 -10.81 11.04 8.93
C THR A 27 -10.05 12.12 9.69
N PRO A 28 -10.73 13.17 10.18
CA PRO A 28 -10.08 14.17 11.02
C PRO A 28 -9.42 13.58 12.27
N ALA A 29 -9.93 12.44 12.77
CA ALA A 29 -9.42 11.79 13.97
C ALA A 29 -8.16 10.94 13.74
N ASN A 30 -7.94 10.42 12.52
CA ASN A 30 -6.84 9.48 12.25
C ASN A 30 -5.75 10.03 11.31
N LYS A 31 -5.98 11.19 10.67
CA LYS A 31 -5.07 11.72 9.64
C LYS A 31 -3.63 11.90 10.15
N ASP A 32 -3.46 12.36 11.39
CA ASP A 32 -2.15 12.65 11.97
C ASP A 32 -1.37 11.36 12.25
N ASP A 33 -2.06 10.31 12.75
CA ASP A 33 -1.47 8.98 12.96
C ASP A 33 -1.07 8.31 11.63
N LEU A 34 -1.83 8.61 10.57
CA LEU A 34 -1.56 8.17 9.20
C LEU A 34 -0.63 9.12 8.43
N LEU A 35 -0.08 10.13 9.10
CA LEU A 35 0.91 11.09 8.56
C LEU A 35 0.39 11.84 7.33
N PHE A 36 -0.88 12.22 7.37
CA PHE A 36 -1.55 12.92 6.29
C PHE A 36 -2.11 14.25 6.81
N ASP A 37 -1.71 15.35 6.19
CA ASP A 37 -1.96 16.69 6.75
C ASP A 37 -3.45 17.06 6.79
N GLU A 38 -4.20 16.71 5.74
CA GLU A 38 -5.62 17.05 5.62
C GLU A 38 -6.44 15.92 4.97
N VAL A 39 -7.72 15.83 5.33
CA VAL A 39 -8.65 14.91 4.67
C VAL A 39 -8.95 15.43 3.27
N LEU A 40 -8.59 14.65 2.25
CA LEU A 40 -8.78 15.01 0.86
C LEU A 40 -10.15 14.58 0.33
N TRP A 41 -10.67 15.33 -0.64
CA TRP A 41 -11.79 14.86 -1.44
C TRP A 41 -11.33 13.79 -2.43
N ALA A 42 -11.39 12.52 -2.01
CA ALA A 42 -10.79 11.39 -2.73
C ALA A 42 -11.19 11.31 -4.22
N ARG A 43 -12.46 11.57 -4.56
CA ARG A 43 -12.92 11.59 -5.95
C ARG A 43 -12.19 12.65 -6.78
N ARG A 44 -11.99 13.84 -6.22
CA ARG A 44 -11.28 14.94 -6.88
C ARG A 44 -9.78 14.66 -6.95
N ALA A 45 -9.18 14.16 -5.87
CA ALA A 45 -7.77 13.75 -5.86
C ALA A 45 -7.48 12.69 -6.94
N ARG A 46 -8.38 11.72 -7.13
CA ARG A 46 -8.28 10.72 -8.21
C ARG A 46 -8.34 11.37 -9.60
N GLN A 47 -9.28 12.29 -9.82
CA GLN A 47 -9.39 13.02 -11.09
C GLN A 47 -8.14 13.83 -11.41
N GLU A 48 -7.62 14.56 -10.42
CA GLU A 48 -6.39 15.35 -10.58
C GLU A 48 -5.18 14.44 -10.84
N HIS A 49 -5.10 13.30 -10.16
CA HIS A 49 -4.05 12.32 -10.38
C HIS A 49 -4.16 11.62 -11.76
N ASP A 50 -5.37 11.41 -12.28
CA ASP A 50 -5.57 10.88 -13.63
C ASP A 50 -5.06 11.88 -14.68
N VAL A 51 -5.39 13.16 -14.53
CA VAL A 51 -4.86 14.24 -15.40
C VAL A 51 -3.33 14.31 -15.35
N PHE A 52 -2.73 14.16 -14.15
CA PHE A 52 -1.28 14.10 -14.01
C PHE A 52 -0.66 12.91 -14.76
N ALA A 53 -1.23 11.70 -14.60
CA ALA A 53 -0.76 10.51 -15.29
C ALA A 53 -0.91 10.64 -16.83
N ASP A 54 -2.02 11.20 -17.31
CA ASP A 54 -2.26 11.39 -18.74
C ASP A 54 -1.29 12.42 -19.34
N THR A 55 -1.01 13.51 -18.62
CA THR A 55 0.00 14.51 -19.01
C THR A 55 1.38 13.88 -19.25
N LEU A 56 1.74 12.87 -18.45
CA LEU A 56 2.99 12.10 -18.62
C LEU A 56 2.92 11.14 -19.83
N ARG A 57 1.80 10.41 -19.99
CA ARG A 57 1.59 9.51 -21.12
C ARG A 57 1.61 10.22 -22.46
N GLU A 58 1.01 11.40 -22.55
CA GLU A 58 1.04 12.26 -23.74
C GLU A 58 2.46 12.66 -24.15
N ARG A 59 3.40 12.70 -23.20
CA ARG A 59 4.83 12.96 -23.44
C ARG A 59 5.63 11.68 -23.77
N GLY A 60 4.94 10.55 -23.91
CA GLY A 60 5.53 9.25 -24.20
C GLY A 60 6.17 8.57 -22.98
N VAL A 61 5.81 8.98 -21.76
CA VAL A 61 6.27 8.32 -20.53
C VAL A 61 5.37 7.12 -20.24
N GLN A 62 5.95 5.96 -20.01
CA GLN A 62 5.21 4.79 -19.54
C GLN A 62 4.91 4.95 -18.05
N VAL A 63 3.63 5.03 -17.71
CA VAL A 63 3.16 5.11 -16.33
C VAL A 63 2.81 3.71 -15.84
N HIS A 64 3.47 3.28 -14.76
CA HIS A 64 3.16 2.07 -14.01
C HIS A 64 2.40 2.44 -12.75
N TYR A 65 1.34 1.69 -12.41
CA TYR A 65 0.64 1.87 -11.15
C TYR A 65 1.06 0.82 -10.12
N LEU A 66 1.34 1.28 -8.90
CA LEU A 66 1.73 0.44 -7.77
C LEU A 66 0.67 -0.62 -7.46
N ALA A 67 -0.61 -0.23 -7.41
CA ALA A 67 -1.70 -1.16 -7.13
C ALA A 67 -1.81 -2.27 -8.19
N ASP A 68 -1.62 -1.93 -9.47
CA ASP A 68 -1.67 -2.89 -10.57
C ASP A 68 -0.48 -3.87 -10.49
N LEU A 69 0.73 -3.35 -10.30
CA LEU A 69 1.92 -4.18 -10.13
C LEU A 69 1.82 -5.08 -8.90
N LEU A 70 1.29 -4.56 -7.78
CA LEU A 70 1.04 -5.35 -6.58
C LEU A 70 0.07 -6.50 -6.87
N ALA A 71 -1.04 -6.22 -7.57
CA ALA A 71 -2.00 -7.25 -7.96
C ALA A 71 -1.40 -8.31 -8.88
N GLU A 72 -0.51 -7.93 -9.81
CA GLU A 72 0.24 -8.88 -10.64
C GLU A 72 1.20 -9.73 -9.80
N THR A 73 1.96 -9.13 -8.88
CA THR A 73 2.86 -9.85 -7.96
C THR A 73 2.10 -10.86 -7.09
N LEU A 74 0.90 -10.52 -6.62
CA LEU A 74 0.08 -11.38 -5.78
C LEU A 74 -0.51 -12.60 -6.50
N LYS A 75 -0.36 -12.69 -7.83
CA LYS A 75 -0.66 -13.90 -8.62
C LYS A 75 0.46 -14.96 -8.51
N LEU A 76 1.65 -14.55 -8.07
CA LEU A 76 2.79 -15.43 -7.86
C LEU A 76 2.80 -15.89 -6.41
N ASP A 77 2.84 -17.19 -6.17
CA ASP A 77 2.80 -17.78 -4.82
C ASP A 77 3.90 -17.20 -3.91
N ASP A 78 5.13 -17.10 -4.43
CA ASP A 78 6.27 -16.53 -3.68
C ASP A 78 6.07 -15.05 -3.35
N GLY A 79 5.53 -14.28 -4.30
CA GLY A 79 5.27 -12.84 -4.12
C GLY A 79 4.18 -12.60 -3.07
N ARG A 80 3.08 -13.36 -3.17
CA ARG A 80 2.00 -13.36 -2.19
C ARG A 80 2.50 -13.76 -0.80
N ALA A 81 3.25 -14.87 -0.69
CA ALA A 81 3.80 -15.32 0.58
C ALA A 81 4.67 -14.25 1.23
N ARG A 82 5.60 -13.65 0.47
CA ARG A 82 6.51 -12.61 0.98
C ARG A 82 5.77 -11.40 1.55
N ILE A 83 4.74 -10.92 0.86
CA ILE A 83 3.95 -9.76 1.31
C ILE A 83 3.13 -10.10 2.57
N LEU A 84 2.51 -11.27 2.58
CA LEU A 84 1.64 -11.69 3.67
C LEU A 84 2.42 -12.11 4.93
N ASP A 85 3.62 -12.66 4.78
CA ASP A 85 4.54 -12.96 5.89
C ASP A 85 4.96 -11.69 6.62
N HIS A 86 5.10 -10.56 5.91
CA HIS A 86 5.35 -9.27 6.52
C HIS A 86 4.08 -8.68 7.16
N THR A 87 2.97 -8.71 6.41
CA THR A 87 1.72 -8.03 6.79
C THR A 87 1.01 -8.71 7.96
N ALA A 88 0.87 -10.03 7.93
CA ALA A 88 0.19 -10.83 8.95
C ALA A 88 1.20 -11.54 9.88
N SER A 89 2.28 -10.84 10.24
CA SER A 89 3.32 -11.40 11.10
C SER A 89 2.92 -11.39 12.59
N ASN A 90 3.53 -12.29 13.36
CA ASN A 90 3.40 -12.30 14.83
C ASN A 90 3.88 -11.00 15.47
N ILE A 91 4.81 -10.28 14.82
CA ILE A 91 5.30 -8.98 15.29
C ILE A 91 4.22 -7.91 15.09
N ALA A 92 3.50 -7.94 13.96
CA ALA A 92 2.47 -6.97 13.63
C ALA A 92 1.16 -7.21 14.37
N LEU A 93 0.70 -8.46 14.45
CA LEU A 93 -0.65 -8.81 14.93
C LEU A 93 -0.66 -9.66 16.21
N GLY A 94 0.50 -10.09 16.69
CA GLY A 94 0.61 -11.04 17.78
C GLY A 94 0.34 -12.48 17.33
N PRO A 95 0.77 -13.47 18.14
CA PRO A 95 0.76 -14.89 17.76
C PRO A 95 -0.64 -15.50 17.60
N THR A 96 -1.67 -14.88 18.19
CA THR A 96 -3.05 -15.39 18.15
C THR A 96 -3.86 -14.86 16.97
N LEU A 97 -3.58 -13.63 16.51
CA LEU A 97 -4.34 -12.99 15.43
C LEU A 97 -3.65 -13.14 14.06
N ALA A 98 -2.33 -13.26 14.03
CA ALA A 98 -1.55 -13.38 12.80
C ALA A 98 -2.06 -14.48 11.85
N ALA A 99 -2.18 -15.72 12.34
CA ALA A 99 -2.61 -16.85 11.52
C ALA A 99 -4.06 -16.75 11.01
N PRO A 100 -5.06 -16.39 11.84
CA PRO A 100 -6.42 -16.13 11.35
C PRO A 100 -6.50 -15.01 10.30
N VAL A 101 -5.78 -13.91 10.49
CA VAL A 101 -5.74 -12.82 9.51
C VAL A 101 -5.08 -13.27 8.23
N ARG A 102 -3.96 -13.99 8.31
CA ARG A 102 -3.30 -14.58 7.14
C ARG A 102 -4.26 -15.45 6.33
N ALA A 103 -4.96 -16.38 6.98
CA ALA A 103 -5.92 -17.26 6.32
C ALA A 103 -7.02 -16.47 5.60
N ALA A 104 -7.59 -15.45 6.23
CA ALA A 104 -8.59 -14.59 5.59
C ALA A 104 -8.03 -13.80 4.40
N LEU A 105 -6.77 -13.35 4.47
CA LEU A 105 -6.11 -12.65 3.36
C LEU A 105 -5.82 -13.59 2.18
N ASP A 106 -5.50 -14.86 2.45
CA ASP A 106 -5.23 -15.86 1.41
C ASP A 106 -6.48 -16.18 0.57
N ASP A 107 -7.68 -16.03 1.13
CA ASP A 107 -8.94 -16.27 0.41
C ASP A 107 -9.30 -15.16 -0.60
N PHE A 108 -8.65 -13.99 -0.53
CA PHE A 108 -8.91 -12.91 -1.48
C PHE A 108 -8.29 -13.19 -2.85
N ASP A 109 -9.00 -12.79 -3.92
CA ASP A 109 -8.40 -12.68 -5.24
C ASP A 109 -7.30 -11.59 -5.25
N PRO A 110 -6.30 -11.68 -6.14
CA PRO A 110 -5.15 -10.76 -6.15
C PRO A 110 -5.51 -9.26 -6.21
N ALA A 111 -6.57 -8.88 -6.93
CA ALA A 111 -6.95 -7.48 -7.06
C ALA A 111 -7.61 -6.97 -5.77
N THR A 112 -8.52 -7.76 -5.20
CA THR A 112 -9.13 -7.45 -3.90
C THR A 112 -8.08 -7.42 -2.78
N LEU A 113 -7.13 -8.36 -2.80
CA LEU A 113 -6.04 -8.40 -1.83
C LEU A 113 -5.14 -7.16 -1.96
N ALA A 114 -4.73 -6.77 -3.17
CA ALA A 114 -3.94 -5.54 -3.37
C ALA A 114 -4.68 -4.30 -2.86
N ARG A 115 -5.98 -4.18 -3.17
CA ARG A 115 -6.83 -3.08 -2.70
C ARG A 115 -6.85 -3.00 -1.18
N HIS A 116 -6.96 -4.12 -0.47
CA HIS A 116 -6.99 -4.15 0.99
C HIS A 116 -5.62 -4.05 1.64
N LEU A 117 -4.56 -4.51 0.99
CA LEU A 117 -3.20 -4.30 1.48
C LEU A 117 -2.86 -2.80 1.47
N ILE A 118 -3.29 -2.05 0.46
CA ILE A 118 -3.09 -0.59 0.39
C ILE A 118 -4.14 0.16 1.23
N GLY A 119 -5.41 -0.17 1.03
CA GLY A 119 -6.56 0.49 1.65
C GLY A 119 -6.84 0.10 3.10
N GLY A 120 -6.18 -0.93 3.62
CA GLY A 120 -6.45 -1.48 4.93
C GLY A 120 -7.72 -2.33 5.00
N ILE A 121 -8.00 -2.87 6.19
CA ILE A 121 -9.18 -3.68 6.52
C ILE A 121 -9.62 -3.37 7.95
N THR A 122 -10.90 -3.08 8.13
CA THR A 122 -11.53 -2.90 9.44
C THR A 122 -11.85 -4.24 10.11
N LYS A 123 -12.09 -4.24 11.41
CA LYS A 123 -12.54 -5.43 12.15
C LYS A 123 -13.85 -5.99 11.57
N ALA A 124 -14.82 -5.13 11.28
CA ALA A 124 -16.10 -5.55 10.73
C ALA A 124 -15.98 -6.17 9.33
N GLU A 125 -15.16 -5.59 8.45
CA GLU A 125 -14.91 -6.15 7.11
C GLU A 125 -14.21 -7.50 7.17
N LEU A 126 -13.31 -7.69 8.15
CA LEU A 126 -12.57 -8.93 8.28
C LEU A 126 -13.41 -10.05 8.91
N GLY A 127 -14.34 -9.71 9.81
CA GLY A 127 -15.37 -10.64 10.30
C GLY A 127 -14.84 -11.90 11.00
N LEU A 128 -13.61 -11.88 11.51
CA LEU A 128 -12.96 -13.09 12.04
C LEU A 128 -13.57 -13.55 13.36
N PRO A 129 -13.94 -14.84 13.49
CA PRO A 129 -14.30 -15.44 14.77
C PRO A 129 -13.03 -15.84 15.55
N ALA A 130 -12.15 -14.87 15.83
CA ALA A 130 -10.89 -15.11 16.53
C ALA A 130 -10.90 -14.52 17.95
N HIS A 131 -10.38 -15.29 18.92
CA HIS A 131 -10.18 -14.82 20.29
C HIS A 131 -8.75 -14.28 20.45
N SER A 132 -8.56 -12.98 20.21
CA SER A 132 -7.30 -12.29 20.49
C SER A 132 -7.55 -11.03 21.31
N LEU A 133 -6.60 -10.66 22.18
CA LEU A 133 -6.71 -9.42 22.97
C LEU A 133 -6.80 -8.20 22.06
N LEU A 134 -6.00 -8.16 20.98
CA LEU A 134 -6.03 -7.08 20.00
C LEU A 134 -7.40 -6.97 19.33
N LEU A 135 -7.96 -8.06 18.80
CA LEU A 135 -9.26 -8.01 18.13
C LEU A 135 -10.40 -7.67 19.09
N SER A 136 -10.31 -8.10 20.35
CA SER A 136 -11.28 -7.77 21.40
C SER A 136 -11.21 -6.31 21.85
N SER A 137 -10.06 -5.64 21.73
CA SER A 137 -9.91 -4.22 22.08
C SER A 137 -10.35 -3.26 20.97
N LEU A 138 -10.54 -3.75 19.75
CA LEU A 138 -10.95 -2.95 18.60
C LEU A 138 -12.48 -2.86 18.52
N ASP A 139 -13.00 -1.69 18.18
CA ASP A 139 -14.37 -1.52 17.71
C ASP A 139 -14.51 -1.98 16.25
N ASP A 140 -15.75 -2.19 15.79
CA ASP A 140 -16.04 -2.70 14.44
C ASP A 140 -15.45 -1.83 13.31
N GLY A 141 -15.36 -0.51 13.53
CA GLY A 141 -14.78 0.44 12.59
C GLY A 141 -13.26 0.55 12.64
N ASP A 142 -12.61 -0.04 13.65
CA ASP A 142 -11.16 0.06 13.80
C ASP A 142 -10.41 -0.84 12.82
N PHE A 143 -9.19 -0.44 12.47
CA PHE A 143 -8.38 -1.16 11.51
C PHE A 143 -7.60 -2.32 12.13
N VAL A 144 -7.82 -3.53 11.60
CA VAL A 144 -6.88 -4.65 11.80
C VAL A 144 -5.65 -4.43 10.93
N LEU A 145 -5.86 -3.98 9.68
CA LEU A 145 -4.79 -3.51 8.81
C LEU A 145 -5.02 -2.01 8.53
N PRO A 146 -4.18 -1.11 9.05
CA PRO A 146 -4.30 0.31 8.77
C PRO A 146 -4.13 0.62 7.28
N PRO A 147 -4.84 1.63 6.74
CA PRO A 147 -4.62 2.13 5.37
C PRO A 147 -3.24 2.76 5.22
N LEU A 148 -2.73 2.80 3.99
CA LEU A 148 -1.44 3.37 3.62
C LEU A 148 -1.63 4.56 2.66
N PRO A 149 -2.18 5.70 3.12
CA PRO A 149 -2.47 6.85 2.26
C PRO A 149 -1.21 7.46 1.64
N ASN A 150 -0.06 7.29 2.28
CA ASN A 150 1.23 7.78 1.79
C ASN A 150 1.80 6.98 0.61
N HIS A 151 1.17 5.88 0.18
CA HIS A 151 1.48 5.28 -1.13
C HIS A 151 1.30 6.28 -2.28
N LEU A 152 0.48 7.31 -2.08
CA LEU A 152 0.40 8.48 -2.97
C LEU A 152 1.78 9.08 -3.29
N PHE A 153 2.72 9.01 -2.35
CA PHE A 153 4.08 9.50 -2.47
C PHE A 153 5.07 8.35 -2.72
N THR A 154 5.03 7.79 -3.93
CA THR A 154 5.89 6.65 -4.36
C THR A 154 7.39 6.93 -4.31
N ARG A 155 7.80 8.18 -4.05
CA ARG A 155 9.19 8.63 -3.94
C ARG A 155 9.91 8.14 -2.70
N ASP A 156 9.22 8.02 -1.57
CA ASP A 156 9.90 7.88 -0.28
C ASP A 156 10.35 6.44 0.04
N PRO A 157 9.54 5.39 -0.19
CA PRO A 157 9.91 4.06 0.29
C PRO A 157 10.95 3.36 -0.59
N SER A 158 11.19 3.85 -1.81
CA SER A 158 12.28 3.37 -2.67
C SER A 158 12.83 4.47 -3.58
N ALA A 159 14.10 4.35 -3.97
CA ALA A 159 14.70 5.20 -4.99
C ALA A 159 15.56 4.40 -5.96
N TRP A 160 15.56 4.81 -7.23
CA TRP A 160 16.43 4.24 -8.26
C TRP A 160 17.69 5.09 -8.39
N ILE A 161 18.86 4.46 -8.32
CA ILE A 161 20.17 5.11 -8.43
C ILE A 161 21.03 4.33 -9.42
N GLY A 162 21.24 4.91 -10.60
CA GLY A 162 21.84 4.20 -11.72
C GLY A 162 21.00 2.96 -12.05
N HIS A 163 21.63 1.79 -12.06
CA HIS A 163 20.97 0.51 -12.31
C HIS A 163 20.47 -0.21 -11.05
N GLY A 164 20.63 0.40 -9.88
CA GLY A 164 20.19 -0.15 -8.60
C GLY A 164 18.91 0.49 -8.10
N ILE A 165 18.25 -0.22 -7.19
CA ILE A 165 17.16 0.30 -6.36
C ILE A 165 17.59 0.24 -4.90
N THR A 166 17.25 1.27 -4.13
CA THR A 166 17.36 1.29 -2.67
C THR A 166 15.95 1.21 -2.09
N LEU A 167 15.76 0.28 -1.15
CA LEU A 167 14.54 0.15 -0.38
C LEU A 167 14.77 0.78 0.98
N HIS A 168 13.96 1.79 1.33
CA HIS A 168 14.21 2.61 2.50
C HIS A 168 13.49 2.05 3.74
N PRO A 169 14.18 1.88 4.87
CA PRO A 169 13.55 1.55 6.13
C PRO A 169 12.79 2.78 6.65
N MET A 170 11.46 2.75 6.55
CA MET A 170 10.63 3.89 6.93
C MET A 170 10.70 4.16 8.44
N ALA A 171 11.00 5.42 8.79
CA ALA A 171 11.16 5.84 10.19
C ALA A 171 9.88 5.68 11.01
N LYS A 172 8.73 5.99 10.41
CA LYS A 172 7.42 5.91 11.08
C LYS A 172 6.77 4.54 10.87
N PRO A 173 6.31 3.87 11.96
CA PRO A 173 5.66 2.56 11.86
C PRO A 173 4.52 2.49 10.83
N ALA A 174 3.70 3.55 10.74
CA ALA A 174 2.58 3.65 9.81
C ALA A 174 2.97 3.46 8.34
N ARG A 175 4.24 3.71 7.96
CA ARG A 175 4.73 3.64 6.58
C ARG A 175 5.55 2.39 6.26
N ARG A 176 5.87 1.54 7.25
CA ARG A 176 6.80 0.40 7.05
C ARG A 176 6.31 -0.62 6.02
N ARG A 177 4.99 -0.82 5.93
CA ARG A 177 4.38 -1.72 4.93
C ARG A 177 4.54 -1.21 3.49
N GLU A 178 4.76 0.09 3.28
CA GLU A 178 4.97 0.64 1.94
C GLU A 178 6.21 0.05 1.28
N THR A 179 7.33 -0.03 2.02
CA THR A 179 8.57 -0.65 1.54
C THR A 179 8.38 -2.13 1.24
N ALA A 180 7.62 -2.86 2.04
CA ALA A 180 7.35 -4.28 1.80
C ALA A 180 6.56 -4.52 0.50
N HIS A 181 5.67 -3.61 0.12
CA HIS A 181 4.98 -3.69 -1.18
C HIS A 181 5.95 -3.42 -2.34
N LEU A 182 6.82 -2.41 -2.22
CA LEU A 182 7.80 -2.09 -3.27
C LEU A 182 8.93 -3.11 -3.39
N ASP A 183 9.31 -3.79 -2.32
CA ASP A 183 10.28 -4.89 -2.34
C ASP A 183 9.76 -6.12 -3.12
N ALA A 184 8.44 -6.31 -3.14
CA ALA A 184 7.82 -7.44 -3.82
C ALA A 184 7.53 -7.18 -5.31
N ILE A 185 7.51 -5.91 -5.74
CA ILE A 185 7.23 -5.47 -7.12
C ILE A 185 8.53 -5.29 -7.90
#